data_AF-A0A7J9WDT3-F1
#
_entry.id   AF-A0A7J9WDT3-F1
#
_cell.length_a   1.000
_cell.length_b   1.000
_cell.length_c   1.000
_cell.angle_alpha   90.00
_cell.angle_beta   90.00
_cell.angle_gamma   90.00
#
_symmetry.space_group_name_H-M   'P 1'
#
loop_
_entity.id
_entity.type
_entity.pdbx_description
1 polymer ?
#
loop_
_entity_poly.entity_id
_entity_poly.type
_entity_poly.pdbx_seq_one_letter_code
_entity_poly.pdbx_strand_id
1 'polypeptide(L)'
;MTATVGSDLWTDPDHSPSAVAALAATRATTFIRAQVMALRRALAWAGDRIAVDIVITAHDLSHERWVRVVNHVRTHLGEDAGLQVSAVYQWVGHTAQSLENGAIDLLDADLATRAREVASSHLDAVAEQAVEALWRIAAEFDASPDGV
;
A
#
# COMPACT_ATOMS: atom_id res chain seq x y z
N MET A 1 50.31 -20.98 -18.10
CA MET A 1 49.18 -21.75 -18.63
C MET A 1 48.01 -21.57 -17.67
N THR A 2 47.16 -20.60 -17.96
CA THR A 2 45.98 -20.23 -17.18
C THR A 2 44.78 -20.95 -17.78
N ALA A 3 44.17 -21.87 -17.04
CA ALA A 3 42.89 -22.46 -17.42
C ALA A 3 41.77 -21.52 -16.99
N THR A 4 41.00 -21.07 -17.97
CA THR A 4 39.77 -20.28 -17.82
C THR A 4 38.75 -21.08 -17.00
N VAL A 5 38.34 -20.54 -15.85
CA VAL A 5 37.17 -21.06 -15.13
C VAL A 5 35.93 -20.61 -15.89
N GLY A 6 35.15 -21.58 -16.37
CA GLY A 6 33.94 -21.37 -17.16
C GLY A 6 32.91 -20.55 -16.41
N SER A 7 32.50 -19.44 -17.01
CA SER A 7 31.33 -18.65 -16.66
C SER A 7 30.09 -19.25 -17.35
N ASP A 8 29.69 -20.43 -16.92
CA ASP A 8 28.45 -21.05 -17.42
C ASP A 8 27.55 -21.42 -16.24
N LEU A 9 26.26 -21.10 -16.43
CA LEU A 9 25.10 -21.52 -15.63
C LEU A 9 24.78 -20.70 -14.38
N TRP A 10 24.53 -19.40 -14.59
CA TRP A 10 23.36 -18.79 -13.95
C TRP A 10 22.44 -18.26 -15.06
N THR A 11 21.76 -19.16 -15.74
CA THR A 11 20.53 -18.82 -16.44
C THR A 11 19.54 -18.37 -15.39
N ASP A 12 19.22 -17.08 -15.40
CA ASP A 12 18.15 -16.46 -14.63
C ASP A 12 16.89 -17.32 -14.83
N PRO A 13 16.30 -17.91 -13.77
CA PRO A 13 15.12 -18.74 -13.95
C PRO A 13 14.03 -17.88 -14.59
N ASP A 14 13.34 -18.46 -15.57
CA ASP A 14 12.14 -17.91 -16.21
C ASP A 14 11.23 -17.22 -15.18
N HIS A 15 11.30 -15.89 -15.12
CA HIS A 15 10.31 -15.11 -14.38
C HIS A 15 9.13 -14.93 -15.32
N SER A 16 8.21 -15.90 -15.30
CA SER A 16 6.97 -15.78 -16.06
C SER A 16 6.27 -14.45 -15.70
N PRO A 17 5.63 -13.76 -16.66
CA PRO A 17 4.90 -12.52 -16.38
C PRO A 17 3.92 -12.65 -15.19
N SER A 18 3.30 -13.83 -15.03
CA SER A 18 2.45 -14.20 -13.90
C SER A 18 3.19 -14.14 -12.54
N ALA A 19 4.41 -14.67 -12.43
CA ALA A 19 5.18 -14.62 -11.19
C ALA A 19 5.60 -13.19 -10.81
N VAL A 20 5.91 -12.34 -11.80
CA VAL A 20 6.24 -10.93 -11.58
C VAL A 20 5.02 -10.14 -11.12
N ALA A 21 3.86 -10.35 -11.76
CA ALA A 21 2.60 -9.72 -11.37
C ALA A 21 2.18 -10.11 -9.93
N ALA A 22 2.28 -11.39 -9.57
CA ALA A 22 1.97 -11.88 -8.23
C ALA A 22 2.91 -11.27 -7.17
N LEU A 23 4.20 -11.15 -7.48
CA LEU A 23 5.17 -10.51 -6.57
C LEU A 23 4.87 -9.02 -6.36
N ALA A 24 4.54 -8.31 -7.44
CA ALA A 24 4.17 -6.90 -7.37
C ALA A 24 2.89 -6.69 -6.55
N ALA A 25 1.85 -7.51 -6.76
CA ALA A 25 0.62 -7.49 -5.96
C ALA A 25 0.89 -7.79 -4.47
N THR A 26 1.73 -8.78 -4.17
CA THR A 26 2.10 -9.14 -2.79
C THR A 26 2.79 -8.00 -2.06
N ARG A 27 3.78 -7.36 -2.70
CA ARG A 27 4.53 -6.24 -2.12
C ARG A 27 3.64 -5.03 -1.89
N ALA A 28 2.79 -4.69 -2.86
CA ALA A 28 1.82 -3.61 -2.73
C ALA A 28 0.82 -3.87 -1.60
N THR A 29 0.25 -5.07 -1.53
CA THR A 29 -0.67 -5.51 -0.47
C THR A 29 -0.04 -5.34 0.91
N THR A 30 1.17 -5.85 1.09
CA THR A 30 1.89 -5.79 2.36
C THR A 30 2.14 -4.36 2.79
N PHE A 31 2.56 -3.51 1.85
CA PHE A 31 2.82 -2.11 2.10
C PHE A 31 1.54 -1.33 2.46
N ILE A 32 0.47 -1.49 1.68
CA ILE A 32 -0.84 -0.88 1.94
C ILE A 32 -1.34 -1.23 3.34
N ARG A 33 -1.40 -2.53 3.68
CA ARG A 33 -1.89 -2.99 4.97
C ARG A 33 -1.04 -2.47 6.13
N ALA A 34 0.28 -2.40 5.96
CA ALA A 34 1.16 -1.84 6.99
C ALA A 34 0.89 -0.35 7.24
N GLN A 35 0.69 0.43 6.17
CA GLN A 35 0.39 1.87 6.28
C GLN A 35 -0.97 2.12 6.93
N VAL A 36 -1.99 1.39 6.50
CA VAL A 36 -3.35 1.47 7.06
C VAL A 36 -3.36 1.04 8.53
N MET A 37 -2.68 -0.05 8.88
CA MET A 37 -2.59 -0.51 10.28
C MET A 37 -1.87 0.50 11.19
N ALA A 38 -0.85 1.21 10.69
CA ALA A 38 -0.20 2.26 11.45
C ALA A 38 -1.18 3.42 11.74
N LEU A 39 -1.92 3.86 10.72
CA LEU A 39 -2.87 4.95 10.86
C LEU A 39 -4.09 4.59 11.72
N ARG A 40 -4.56 3.35 11.63
CA ARG A 40 -5.60 2.81 12.53
C ARG A 40 -5.18 2.86 14.00
N ARG A 41 -3.92 2.54 14.29
CA ARG A 41 -3.38 2.65 15.65
C ARG A 41 -3.35 4.11 16.12
N ALA A 42 -2.97 5.05 15.25
CA ALA A 42 -3.04 6.48 15.58
C ALA A 42 -4.49 6.94 15.87
N LEU A 43 -5.47 6.50 15.08
CA LEU A 43 -6.88 6.78 15.34
C LEU A 43 -7.33 6.21 16.70
N ALA A 44 -6.95 4.97 17.02
CA ALA A 44 -7.28 4.35 18.30
C ALA A 44 -6.65 5.08 19.51
N TRP A 45 -5.47 5.69 19.32
CA TRP A 45 -4.72 6.40 20.35
C TRP A 45 -4.75 7.92 20.20
N ALA A 46 -5.77 8.50 19.54
CA ALA A 46 -5.80 9.93 19.24
C ALA A 46 -5.70 10.87 20.47
N GLY A 47 -5.94 10.37 21.69
CA GLY A 47 -5.71 11.11 22.94
C GLY A 47 -4.23 11.26 23.34
N ASP A 48 -3.32 10.52 22.69
CA ASP A 48 -1.87 10.64 22.85
C ASP A 48 -1.27 11.34 21.63
N ARG A 49 -1.02 12.65 21.78
CA ARG A 49 -0.52 13.46 20.67
C ARG A 49 0.84 13.00 20.16
N ILE A 50 1.71 12.47 21.03
CA ILE A 50 3.03 11.98 20.62
C ILE A 50 2.86 10.76 19.71
N ALA A 51 1.97 9.83 20.07
CA ALA A 51 1.70 8.66 19.24
C ALA A 51 1.14 9.05 17.86
N VAL A 52 0.28 10.07 17.80
CA VAL A 52 -0.25 10.62 16.54
C VAL A 52 0.85 11.24 15.69
N ASP A 53 1.69 12.11 16.26
CA ASP A 53 2.76 12.80 15.55
C ASP A 53 3.81 11.83 14.99
N ILE A 54 4.12 10.74 15.72
CA ILE A 54 5.01 9.66 15.23
C ILE A 54 4.46 9.02 13.95
N VAL A 55 3.15 8.73 13.91
CA VAL A 55 2.53 8.08 12.75
C VAL A 55 2.42 9.03 11.57
N ILE A 56 2.09 10.31 11.80
CA ILE A 56 2.07 11.34 10.74
C ILE A 56 3.48 11.50 10.14
N THR A 57 4.50 11.65 10.98
CA THR A 57 5.89 11.75 10.52
C THR A 57 6.30 10.53 9.68
N ALA A 58 5.92 9.32 10.12
CA ALA A 58 6.20 8.11 9.38
C ALA A 58 5.46 8.06 8.02
N HIS A 59 4.24 8.60 7.95
CA HIS A 59 3.51 8.74 6.70
C HIS A 59 4.23 9.68 5.73
N ASP A 60 4.63 10.87 6.18
CA ASP A 60 5.30 11.86 5.33
C ASP A 60 6.63 11.33 4.77
N LEU A 61 7.42 10.68 5.62
CA LEU A 61 8.68 10.04 5.21
C LEU A 61 8.46 8.86 4.24
N SER A 62 7.23 8.33 4.15
CA SER A 62 6.90 7.24 3.24
C SER A 62 6.48 7.70 1.84
N HIS A 63 6.37 9.01 1.57
CA HIS A 63 5.89 9.54 0.29
C HIS A 63 6.64 8.96 -0.93
N GLU A 64 7.96 9.02 -0.93
CA GLU A 64 8.77 8.45 -2.02
C GLU A 64 8.53 6.94 -2.19
N ARG A 65 8.28 6.23 -1.10
CA ARG A 65 7.98 4.80 -1.13
C ARG A 65 6.60 4.54 -1.73
N TRP A 66 5.59 5.36 -1.41
CA TRP A 66 4.28 5.31 -2.08
C TRP A 66 4.42 5.48 -3.59
N VAL A 67 5.14 6.51 -4.04
CA VAL A 67 5.38 6.76 -5.47
C VAL A 67 6.07 5.57 -6.13
N ARG A 68 7.11 5.00 -5.50
CA ARG A 68 7.79 3.80 -6.02
C ARG A 68 6.86 2.60 -6.12
N VAL A 69 6.00 2.36 -5.12
CA VAL A 69 5.04 1.25 -5.14
C VAL A 69 3.99 1.44 -6.24
N VAL A 70 3.43 2.64 -6.38
CA VAL A 70 2.48 2.96 -7.46
C VAL A 70 3.11 2.70 -8.83
N ASN A 71 4.32 3.24 -9.08
CA ASN A 71 4.98 3.05 -10.38
C ASN A 71 5.36 1.60 -10.64
N HIS A 72 5.78 0.85 -9.60
CA HIS A 72 6.06 -0.58 -9.72
C HIS A 72 4.79 -1.36 -10.09
N VAL A 73 3.67 -1.08 -9.42
CA VAL A 73 2.37 -1.70 -9.74
C VAL A 73 1.92 -1.33 -11.16
N ARG A 74 2.01 -0.06 -11.56
CA ARG A 74 1.70 0.37 -12.94
C ARG A 74 2.48 -0.39 -13.98
N THR A 75 3.77 -0.58 -13.75
CA THR A 75 4.68 -1.27 -14.68
C THR A 75 4.31 -2.74 -14.85
N HIS A 76 3.84 -3.41 -13.80
CA HIS A 76 3.67 -4.87 -13.79
C HIS A 76 2.21 -5.35 -13.79
N LEU A 77 1.25 -4.50 -13.44
CA LEU A 77 -0.18 -4.81 -13.40
C LEU A 77 -1.03 -3.81 -14.19
N GLY A 78 -0.42 -2.81 -14.82
CA GLY A 78 -1.12 -1.81 -15.62
C GLY A 78 -1.62 -0.60 -14.82
N GLU A 79 -2.11 0.40 -15.56
CA GLU A 79 -2.47 1.72 -15.01
C GLU A 79 -3.60 1.63 -13.97
N ASP A 80 -4.62 0.82 -14.24
CA ASP A 80 -5.78 0.65 -13.35
C ASP A 80 -5.37 0.15 -11.96
N ALA A 81 -4.45 -0.82 -11.90
CA ALA A 81 -3.89 -1.31 -10.64
C ALA A 81 -3.13 -0.20 -9.89
N GLY A 82 -2.39 0.63 -10.61
CA GLY A 82 -1.70 1.80 -10.05
C GLY A 82 -2.66 2.84 -9.47
N LEU A 83 -3.80 3.06 -10.12
CA LEU A 83 -4.86 3.96 -9.63
C LEU A 83 -5.47 3.47 -8.32
N GLN A 84 -5.65 2.15 -8.14
CA GLN A 84 -6.14 1.59 -6.88
C GLN A 84 -5.19 1.89 -5.71
N VAL A 85 -3.88 1.68 -5.91
CA VAL A 85 -2.86 2.01 -4.88
C VAL A 85 -2.85 3.52 -4.60
N SER A 86 -3.00 4.35 -5.64
CA SER A 86 -3.03 5.80 -5.52
C SER A 86 -4.25 6.29 -4.73
N ALA A 87 -5.41 5.65 -4.91
CA ALA A 87 -6.62 5.95 -4.13
C ALA A 87 -6.42 5.67 -2.63
N VAL A 88 -5.78 4.55 -2.29
CA VAL A 88 -5.40 4.26 -0.90
C VAL A 88 -4.47 5.35 -0.36
N TYR A 89 -3.43 5.73 -1.12
CA TYR A 89 -2.49 6.77 -0.71
C TYR A 89 -3.20 8.10 -0.39
N GLN A 90 -4.12 8.53 -1.25
CA GLN A 90 -4.92 9.74 -1.02
C GLN A 90 -5.75 9.66 0.26
N TRP A 91 -6.41 8.54 0.52
CA TRP A 91 -7.21 8.35 1.73
C TRP A 91 -6.39 8.31 3.01
N VAL A 92 -5.22 7.66 2.97
CA VAL A 92 -4.25 7.67 4.07
C VAL A 92 -3.81 9.12 4.33
N GLY A 93 -3.47 9.89 3.29
CA GLY A 93 -3.06 11.28 3.41
C GLY A 93 -4.15 12.19 3.99
N HIS A 94 -5.39 12.10 3.49
CA HIS A 94 -6.51 12.87 4.04
C HIS A 94 -6.78 12.57 5.52
N THR A 95 -6.65 11.30 5.91
CA THR A 95 -6.86 10.90 7.30
C THR A 95 -5.72 11.37 8.19
N ALA A 96 -4.47 11.26 7.74
CA ALA A 96 -3.30 11.79 8.44
C ALA A 96 -3.41 13.31 8.64
N GLN A 97 -3.80 14.05 7.59
CA GLN A 97 -4.01 15.50 7.66
C GLN A 97 -5.17 15.89 8.60
N SER A 98 -6.24 15.09 8.63
CA SER A 98 -7.36 15.32 9.57
C SER A 98 -6.93 15.16 11.02
N LEU A 99 -6.06 14.18 11.31
CA LEU A 99 -5.44 13.99 12.62
C LEU A 99 -4.45 15.12 12.96
N GLU A 100 -3.62 15.52 12.00
CA GLU A 100 -2.63 16.58 12.17
C GLU A 100 -3.30 17.89 12.61
N ASN A 101 -4.37 18.27 11.91
CA ASN A 101 -5.15 19.48 12.14
C ASN A 101 -6.03 19.42 13.41
N GLY A 102 -6.09 18.27 14.09
CA GLY A 102 -6.97 18.08 15.25
C GLY A 102 -8.45 18.23 14.92
N ALA A 103 -8.86 17.97 13.67
CA ALA A 103 -10.24 18.19 13.22
C ALA A 103 -11.25 17.34 14.01
N ILE A 104 -10.83 16.13 14.40
CA ILE A 104 -11.62 15.22 15.24
C ILE A 104 -11.73 15.73 16.68
N ASP A 105 -10.73 16.47 17.17
CA ASP A 105 -10.68 17.00 18.54
C ASP A 105 -11.61 18.20 18.74
N LEU A 106 -12.13 18.78 17.64
CA LEU A 106 -13.15 19.82 17.68
C LEU A 106 -14.56 19.26 17.94
N LEU A 107 -14.73 17.94 17.89
CA LEU A 107 -15.99 17.26 18.16
C LEU A 107 -16.15 16.97 19.67
N ASP A 108 -17.38 16.78 20.13
CA ASP A 108 -17.58 16.19 21.46
C ASP A 108 -17.05 14.75 21.51
N ALA A 109 -16.81 14.24 22.71
CA ALA A 109 -16.11 12.95 22.91
C ALA A 109 -16.81 11.76 22.23
N ASP A 110 -18.14 11.74 22.19
CA ASP A 110 -18.91 10.66 21.56
C ASP A 110 -18.81 10.76 20.03
N LEU A 111 -18.96 11.96 19.48
CA LEU A 111 -18.77 12.20 18.04
C LEU A 111 -17.34 11.95 17.58
N ALA A 112 -16.34 12.37 18.36
CA ALA A 112 -14.92 12.13 18.09
C ALA A 112 -14.62 10.63 18.04
N THR A 113 -15.22 9.84 18.94
CA THR A 113 -15.07 8.37 18.96
C THR A 113 -15.68 7.75 17.72
N ARG A 114 -16.93 8.10 17.38
CA ARG A 114 -17.60 7.59 16.17
C ARG A 114 -16.88 8.00 14.89
N ALA A 115 -16.39 9.23 14.81
CA ALA A 115 -15.64 9.71 13.65
C ALA A 115 -14.37 8.89 13.44
N ARG A 116 -13.65 8.55 14.51
CA ARG A 116 -12.46 7.69 14.45
C ARG A 116 -12.79 6.26 14.02
N GLU A 117 -13.88 5.69 14.51
CA GLU A 117 -14.35 4.37 14.10
C GLU A 117 -14.72 4.34 12.61
N VAL A 118 -15.45 5.36 12.13
CA VAL A 118 -15.82 5.51 10.72
C VAL A 118 -14.56 5.68 9.84
N ALA A 119 -13.63 6.54 10.23
CA ALA A 119 -12.38 6.73 9.49
C ALA A 119 -11.55 5.44 9.44
N SER A 120 -11.44 4.72 10.56
CA SER A 120 -10.74 3.43 10.65
C SER A 120 -11.39 2.38 9.75
N SER A 121 -12.73 2.26 9.80
CA SER A 121 -13.47 1.32 8.96
C SER A 121 -13.37 1.66 7.47
N HIS A 122 -13.37 2.95 7.13
CA HIS A 122 -13.24 3.38 5.74
C HIS A 122 -11.83 3.12 5.20
N LEU A 123 -10.78 3.37 5.99
CA LEU A 123 -9.41 3.02 5.62
C LEU A 123 -9.27 1.52 5.35
N ASP A 124 -9.84 0.65 6.20
CA ASP A 124 -9.85 -0.80 5.96
C ASP A 124 -10.58 -1.15 4.67
N ALA A 125 -11.76 -0.57 4.43
CA ALA A 125 -12.55 -0.85 3.24
C ALA A 125 -11.81 -0.46 1.95
N VAL A 126 -11.23 0.75 1.90
CA VAL A 126 -10.47 1.22 0.73
C VAL A 126 -9.22 0.37 0.52
N ALA A 127 -8.53 -0.02 1.60
CA ALA A 127 -7.36 -0.88 1.53
C ALA A 127 -7.68 -2.26 0.96
N GLU A 128 -8.72 -2.91 1.48
CA GLU A 128 -9.10 -4.26 1.05
C GLU A 128 -9.69 -4.26 -0.37
N GLN A 129 -10.44 -3.22 -0.76
CA GLN A 129 -10.87 -3.05 -2.15
C GLN A 129 -9.69 -2.95 -3.12
N ALA A 130 -8.67 -2.15 -2.76
CA ALA A 130 -7.46 -2.05 -3.57
C ALA A 130 -6.70 -3.38 -3.62
N VAL A 131 -6.56 -4.08 -2.49
CA VAL A 131 -5.92 -5.40 -2.42
C VAL A 131 -6.65 -6.42 -3.29
N GLU A 132 -7.97 -6.50 -3.19
CA GLU A 132 -8.79 -7.38 -4.02
C GLU A 132 -8.61 -7.08 -5.51
N ALA A 133 -8.62 -5.80 -5.89
CA ALA A 133 -8.39 -5.38 -7.28
C ALA A 133 -6.99 -5.78 -7.77
N LEU A 134 -5.94 -5.60 -6.96
CA LEU A 134 -4.57 -6.01 -7.31
C LEU A 134 -4.49 -7.52 -7.57
N TRP A 135 -5.10 -8.34 -6.71
CA TRP A 135 -5.05 -9.79 -6.85
C TRP A 135 -5.92 -10.31 -7.98
N ARG A 136 -7.08 -9.68 -8.24
CA ARG A 136 -7.91 -9.98 -9.40
C ARG A 136 -7.13 -9.75 -10.70
N ILE A 137 -6.50 -8.58 -10.84
CA ILE A 137 -5.70 -8.25 -12.02
C ILE A 137 -4.50 -9.18 -12.14
N ALA A 138 -3.79 -9.48 -11.04
CA ALA A 138 -2.67 -10.42 -11.07
C ALA A 138 -3.09 -11.83 -11.54
N ALA A 139 -4.27 -12.30 -11.14
CA ALA A 139 -4.80 -13.59 -11.57
C ALA A 139 -5.20 -13.61 -13.06
N GLU A 140 -5.59 -12.47 -13.63
CA GLU A 140 -5.88 -12.35 -15.07
C GLU A 140 -4.63 -12.61 -15.92
N PHE A 141 -3.43 -12.21 -15.45
CA PHE A 141 -2.15 -12.53 -16.10
C PHE A 141 -1.77 -14.01 -16.05
N ASP A 142 -2.24 -14.75 -15.04
CA ASP A 142 -2.03 -16.20 -14.93
C ASP A 142 -2.99 -16.99 -15.83
N ALA A 143 -4.18 -16.43 -16.10
CA ALA A 143 -5.21 -17.04 -16.91
C ALA A 143 -5.12 -16.72 -18.42
N SER A 144 -4.33 -15.72 -18.81
CA SER A 144 -4.18 -15.34 -20.22
C SER A 144 -3.18 -16.26 -20.94
N PRO A 145 -3.60 -17.06 -21.94
CA PRO A 145 -2.74 -18.07 -22.59
C PRO A 145 -1.55 -17.48 -23.37
N ASP A 146 -1.54 -16.16 -23.61
CA ASP A 146 -0.48 -15.46 -24.34
C ASP A 146 0.38 -14.54 -23.45
N GLY A 147 0.08 -14.38 -22.16
CA GLY A 147 0.91 -13.58 -21.24
C GLY A 147 1.10 -12.10 -21.62
N VAL A 148 0.14 -11.51 -22.36
CA VAL A 148 0.08 -10.07 -22.69
C VAL A 148 -1.24 -9.48 -22.21
#